data_AF-A0ABD0PNE9-F1
#
_entry.id   AF-A0ABD0PNE9-F1
#
_cell.length_a   1.000
_cell.length_b   1.000
_cell.length_c   1.000
_cell.angle_alpha   90.00
_cell.angle_beta   90.00
_cell.angle_gamma   90.00
#
_symmetry.space_group_name_H-M   'P 1'
#
loop_
_entity.id
_entity.type
_entity.pdbx_description
1 polymer ?
#
loop_
_entity_poly.entity_id
_entity_poly.type
_entity_poly.pdbx_seq_one_letter_code
_entity_poly.pdbx_strand_id
1 'polypeptide(L)'
;MIDQVTGAGALPFAVQLKALLDQEARYQPKLSGLRIIESAQDNGLRMTVKLRDFQVRELLSLTRFFGFSSETFSLAVNLLDRFLAVMKPKHLACVGLCCFYIAVKTSEEEKSVPLASDLIRISQNRFTVHDMMRMEKIILEKLYWKVKAPTALHFLRFFHSQIQQQMDAE
;
A
#
# COMPACT_ATOMS: atom_id res chain seq x y z
N MET A 1 -11.84 31.39 4.93
CA MET A 1 -13.25 31.34 5.37
C MET A 1 -13.80 30.04 4.81
N ILE A 2 -13.70 28.95 5.58
CA ILE A 2 -14.34 27.68 5.22
C ILE A 2 -15.66 27.75 5.96
N ASP A 3 -16.70 28.17 5.25
CA ASP A 3 -18.02 28.31 5.85
C ASP A 3 -18.51 26.95 6.36
N GLN A 4 -19.18 27.03 7.51
CA GLN A 4 -19.51 25.91 8.36
C GLN A 4 -20.29 24.84 7.59
N VAL A 5 -19.83 23.59 7.69
CA VAL A 5 -20.56 22.43 7.19
C VAL A 5 -21.74 22.20 8.15
N THR A 6 -22.88 22.87 7.93
CA THR A 6 -24.06 22.86 8.83
C THR A 6 -25.24 22.02 8.30
N GLY A 7 -25.00 21.11 7.35
CA GLY A 7 -26.00 20.11 6.95
C GLY A 7 -26.17 19.02 8.02
N ALA A 8 -27.35 18.41 8.15
CA ALA A 8 -27.61 17.33 9.13
C ALA A 8 -26.67 16.11 8.96
N GLY A 9 -26.10 15.90 7.77
CA GLY A 9 -25.07 14.87 7.48
C GLY A 9 -23.61 15.31 7.68
N ALA A 10 -23.36 16.59 7.98
CA ALA A 10 -22.02 17.16 8.08
C ALA A 10 -21.22 16.64 9.28
N LEU A 11 -21.89 16.49 10.43
CA LEU A 11 -21.26 16.08 11.67
C LEU A 11 -20.82 14.59 11.62
N PRO A 12 -21.66 13.63 11.18
CA PRO A 12 -21.23 12.25 10.97
C PRO A 12 -20.05 12.12 10.00
N PHE A 13 -20.07 12.88 8.89
CA PHE A 13 -18.99 12.92 7.92
C PHE A 13 -17.67 13.41 8.54
N ALA A 14 -17.69 14.55 9.23
CA ALA A 14 -16.51 15.13 9.85
C ALA A 14 -15.88 14.21 10.90
N VAL A 15 -16.71 13.51 11.70
CA VAL A 15 -16.24 12.53 12.69
C VAL A 15 -15.55 11.34 12.02
N GLN A 16 -16.15 10.78 10.96
CA GLN A 16 -15.55 9.67 10.21
C GLN A 16 -14.25 10.09 9.52
N LEU A 17 -14.23 11.28 8.90
CA LEU A 17 -13.02 11.83 8.27
C LEU A 17 -11.90 11.99 9.30
N LYS A 18 -12.21 12.53 10.49
CA LYS A 18 -11.22 12.69 11.56
C LYS A 18 -10.64 11.35 12.01
N ALA A 19 -11.49 10.33 12.18
CA ALA A 19 -11.05 8.99 12.53
C ALA A 19 -10.13 8.38 11.46
N LEU A 20 -10.46 8.56 10.17
CA LEU A 20 -9.61 8.11 9.06
C LEU A 20 -8.26 8.82 9.03
N LEU A 21 -8.22 10.14 9.25
CA LEU A 21 -6.98 10.92 9.32
C LEU A 21 -6.09 10.51 10.50
N ASP A 22 -6.68 10.29 11.68
CA ASP A 22 -5.95 9.81 12.86
C ASP A 22 -5.41 8.39 12.67
N GLN A 23 -6.11 7.58 11.89
CA GLN A 23 -5.59 6.30 11.45
C GLN A 23 -4.44 6.49 10.47
N GLU A 24 -4.63 7.24 9.38
CA GLU A 24 -3.64 7.47 8.31
C GLU A 24 -2.28 7.92 8.85
N ALA A 25 -2.25 8.82 9.84
CA ALA A 25 -1.02 9.28 10.47
C ALA A 25 -0.10 8.14 10.97
N ARG A 26 -0.68 6.99 11.32
CA ARG A 26 0.04 5.80 11.81
C ARG A 26 0.58 4.89 10.68
N TYR A 27 0.19 5.16 9.44
CA TYR A 27 0.52 4.37 8.24
C TYR A 27 1.20 5.23 7.15
N GLN A 28 1.67 6.42 7.49
CA GLN A 28 2.50 7.22 6.59
C GLN A 28 3.95 6.66 6.58
N PRO A 29 4.61 6.61 5.40
CA PRO A 29 6.03 6.31 5.33
C PRO A 29 6.86 7.40 6.04
N LYS A 30 8.00 7.03 6.63
CA LYS A 30 8.87 8.01 7.28
C LYS A 30 9.49 8.93 6.21
N LEU A 31 9.17 10.22 6.27
CA LEU A 31 9.67 11.22 5.32
C LEU A 31 11.21 11.26 5.25
N SER A 32 11.90 11.06 6.37
CA SER A 32 13.37 11.01 6.40
C SER A 32 13.93 9.86 5.54
N GLY A 33 13.27 8.71 5.52
CA GLY A 33 13.65 7.58 4.67
C GLY A 33 13.39 7.83 3.19
N LEU A 34 12.23 8.41 2.86
CA LEU A 34 11.88 8.73 1.48
C LEU A 34 12.84 9.77 0.88
N ARG A 35 13.23 10.80 1.63
CA ARG A 35 14.22 11.79 1.18
C ARG A 35 15.58 11.18 0.84
N ILE A 36 15.98 10.11 1.54
CA ILE A 36 17.22 9.37 1.20
C ILE A 36 17.09 8.68 -0.16
N ILE A 37 15.92 8.13 -0.48
CA ILE A 37 15.66 7.48 -1.78
C ILE A 37 15.58 8.52 -2.90
N GLU A 38 14.96 9.66 -2.62
CA GLU A 38 14.82 10.80 -3.54
C GLU A 38 16.17 11.42 -3.92
N SER A 39 17.05 11.61 -2.93
CA SER A 39 18.39 12.18 -3.12
C SER A 39 19.45 11.18 -3.64
N ALA A 40 19.11 9.90 -3.77
CA ALA A 40 20.06 8.88 -4.15
C ALA A 40 20.42 8.95 -5.64
N GLN A 41 21.73 9.00 -5.93
CA GLN A 41 22.24 8.86 -7.28
C GLN A 41 22.20 7.39 -7.74
N ASP A 42 22.00 7.22 -9.05
CA ASP A 42 21.90 5.92 -9.71
C ASP A 42 23.29 5.35 -9.98
N ASN A 43 23.90 4.77 -8.94
CA ASN A 43 25.23 4.16 -8.98
C ASN A 43 25.21 2.64 -8.70
N GLY A 44 24.02 2.03 -8.72
CA GLY A 44 23.83 0.60 -8.45
C GLY A 44 23.96 0.17 -6.98
N LEU A 45 24.30 1.07 -6.05
CA LEU A 45 24.57 0.72 -4.64
C LEU A 45 23.42 1.07 -3.69
N ARG A 46 22.49 1.93 -4.11
CA ARG A 46 21.44 2.48 -3.23
C ARG A 46 20.07 2.33 -3.86
N MET A 47 19.06 2.27 -2.98
CA MET A 47 17.67 2.40 -3.41
C MET A 47 17.45 3.79 -4.02
N THR A 48 16.84 3.85 -5.19
CA THR A 48 16.53 5.10 -5.91
C THR A 48 15.05 5.15 -6.23
N VAL A 49 14.56 6.35 -6.57
CA VAL A 49 13.17 6.54 -7.05
C VAL A 49 12.88 5.65 -8.27
N LYS A 50 13.84 5.53 -9.21
CA LYS A 50 13.68 4.69 -10.40
C LYS A 50 13.45 3.22 -10.06
N LEU A 51 14.20 2.66 -9.11
CA LEU A 51 14.05 1.27 -8.67
C LEU A 51 12.71 1.07 -7.96
N ARG A 52 12.31 2.01 -7.11
CA ARG A 52 10.99 2.00 -6.46
C ARG A 52 9.85 2.05 -7.49
N ASP A 53 9.94 2.92 -8.48
CA ASP A 53 8.91 3.07 -9.52
C ASP A 53 8.85 1.87 -10.47
N PHE A 54 10.00 1.26 -10.76
CA PHE A 54 10.03 -0.04 -11.42
C PHE A 54 9.24 -1.07 -10.60
N GLN A 55 9.53 -1.18 -9.31
CA GLN A 55 8.84 -2.13 -8.44
C GLN A 55 7.33 -1.86 -8.35
N VAL A 56 6.90 -0.59 -8.31
CA VAL A 56 5.47 -0.24 -8.30
C VAL A 56 4.78 -0.61 -9.62
N ARG A 57 5.47 -0.49 -10.77
CA ARG A 57 4.95 -0.97 -12.06
C ARG A 57 4.77 -2.49 -12.07
N GLU A 58 5.70 -3.24 -11.49
CA GLU A 58 5.58 -4.69 -11.33
C GLU A 58 4.37 -5.05 -10.46
N LEU A 59 4.16 -4.34 -9.35
CA LEU A 59 2.96 -4.51 -8.50
C LEU A 59 1.67 -4.28 -9.29
N LEU A 60 1.61 -3.21 -10.08
CA LEU A 60 0.44 -2.91 -10.91
C LEU A 60 0.17 -3.99 -11.96
N SER A 61 1.23 -4.50 -12.60
CA SER A 61 1.15 -5.60 -13.56
C SER A 61 0.57 -6.85 -12.91
N LEU A 62 1.06 -7.23 -11.73
CA LEU A 62 0.55 -8.37 -10.98
C LEU A 62 -0.91 -8.16 -10.54
N THR A 63 -1.28 -6.99 -10.01
CA THR A 63 -2.67 -6.68 -9.67
C THR A 63 -3.59 -6.90 -10.88
N ARG A 64 -3.20 -6.41 -12.06
CA ARG A 64 -3.98 -6.58 -13.30
C ARG A 64 -4.03 -8.02 -13.76
N PHE A 65 -2.91 -8.73 -13.71
CA PHE A 65 -2.82 -10.13 -14.13
C PHE A 65 -3.76 -11.03 -13.32
N PHE A 66 -3.80 -10.85 -12.00
CA PHE A 66 -4.68 -11.64 -11.12
C PHE A 66 -6.10 -11.09 -11.03
N GLY A 67 -6.38 -9.92 -11.60
CA GLY A 67 -7.69 -9.27 -11.49
C GLY A 67 -8.02 -8.78 -10.08
N PHE A 68 -7.01 -8.48 -9.26
CA PHE A 68 -7.22 -7.98 -7.89
C PHE A 68 -7.67 -6.52 -7.87
N SER A 69 -8.26 -6.12 -6.75
CA SER A 69 -8.81 -4.78 -6.56
C SER A 69 -7.73 -3.70 -6.56
N SER A 70 -8.13 -2.46 -6.91
CA SER A 70 -7.27 -1.28 -6.73
C SER A 70 -6.91 -1.01 -5.26
N GLU A 71 -7.67 -1.55 -4.31
CA GLU A 71 -7.34 -1.51 -2.89
C GLU A 71 -6.11 -2.37 -2.58
N THR A 72 -6.04 -3.58 -3.13
CA THR A 72 -4.86 -4.45 -3.03
C THR A 72 -3.62 -3.77 -3.58
N PHE A 73 -3.70 -3.13 -4.75
CA PHE A 73 -2.58 -2.36 -5.29
C PHE A 73 -2.17 -1.20 -4.38
N SER A 74 -3.13 -0.38 -3.96
CA SER A 74 -2.87 0.79 -3.11
C SER A 74 -2.24 0.39 -1.78
N LEU A 75 -2.69 -0.73 -1.20
CA LEU A 75 -2.14 -1.28 0.02
C LEU A 75 -0.73 -1.83 -0.18
N ALA A 76 -0.47 -2.56 -1.28
CA ALA A 76 0.86 -3.07 -1.60
C ALA A 76 1.89 -1.93 -1.73
N VAL A 77 1.52 -0.82 -2.38
CA VAL A 77 2.36 0.38 -2.50
C VAL A 77 2.59 1.03 -1.12
N ASN A 78 1.56 1.17 -0.29
CA ASN A 78 1.71 1.69 1.07
C ASN A 78 2.70 0.86 1.91
N LEU A 79 2.58 -0.47 1.86
CA LEU A 79 3.48 -1.39 2.56
C LEU A 79 4.93 -1.24 2.05
N LEU A 80 5.11 -1.19 0.73
CA LEU A 80 6.41 -1.03 0.11
C LEU A 80 7.08 0.28 0.57
N ASP A 81 6.40 1.42 0.44
CA ASP A 81 6.97 2.72 0.76
C ASP A 81 7.30 2.87 2.25
N ARG A 82 6.42 2.37 3.13
CA ARG A 82 6.69 2.38 4.58
C ARG A 82 7.89 1.51 4.94
N PHE A 83 8.03 0.36 4.29
CA PHE A 83 9.16 -0.54 4.52
C PHE A 83 10.47 0.07 4.00
N LEU A 84 10.48 0.60 2.76
CA LEU A 84 11.64 1.27 2.18
C LEU A 84 12.06 2.53 2.96
N ALA A 85 11.12 3.21 3.61
CA ALA A 85 11.41 4.35 4.46
C ALA A 85 12.17 4.00 5.76
N VAL A 86 12.21 2.72 6.16
CA VAL A 86 12.91 2.28 7.38
C VAL A 86 13.99 1.23 7.13
N MET A 87 14.02 0.62 5.95
CA MET A 87 14.95 -0.43 5.58
C MET A 87 15.58 -0.15 4.21
N LYS A 88 16.84 -0.55 4.05
CA LYS A 88 17.55 -0.53 2.77
C LYS A 88 17.69 -1.97 2.26
N PRO A 89 16.71 -2.50 1.51
CA PRO A 89 16.74 -3.90 1.11
C PRO A 89 17.76 -4.15 -0.01
N LYS A 90 18.43 -5.29 0.07
CA LYS A 90 19.29 -5.80 -1.01
C LYS A 90 18.49 -6.47 -2.14
N HIS A 91 17.31 -7.00 -1.83
CA HIS A 91 16.47 -7.77 -2.75
C HIS A 91 15.10 -7.12 -2.92
N LEU A 92 15.02 -6.05 -3.73
CA LEU A 92 13.81 -5.27 -3.92
C LEU A 92 12.64 -6.09 -4.45
N ALA A 93 12.88 -6.98 -5.43
CA ALA A 93 11.84 -7.82 -6.01
C ALA A 93 11.17 -8.74 -4.99
N CYS A 94 11.96 -9.31 -4.06
CA CYS A 94 11.42 -10.13 -2.97
C CYS A 94 10.58 -9.29 -2.01
N VAL A 95 11.05 -8.08 -1.65
CA VAL A 95 10.29 -7.14 -0.82
C VAL A 95 8.97 -6.74 -1.48
N GLY A 96 9.01 -6.38 -2.77
CA GLY A 96 7.84 -5.99 -3.54
C GLY A 96 6.81 -7.10 -3.59
N LEU A 97 7.22 -8.32 -3.97
CA LEU A 97 6.30 -9.47 -4.04
C LEU A 97 5.73 -9.85 -2.66
N CYS A 98 6.50 -9.69 -1.58
CA CYS A 98 5.97 -9.89 -0.23
C CYS A 98 4.95 -8.82 0.18
N CYS A 99 5.21 -7.54 -0.14
CA CYS A 99 4.25 -6.47 0.11
C CYS A 99 2.94 -6.71 -0.67
N PHE A 100 3.05 -7.16 -1.92
CA PHE A 100 1.92 -7.59 -2.73
C PHE A 100 1.14 -8.73 -2.04
N TYR A 101 1.84 -9.76 -1.60
CA TYR A 101 1.19 -10.93 -1.00
C TYR A 101 0.48 -10.61 0.31
N ILE A 102 1.09 -9.78 1.16
CA ILE A 102 0.46 -9.28 2.39
C ILE A 102 -0.81 -8.49 2.04
N ALA A 103 -0.77 -7.65 1.01
CA ALA A 103 -1.93 -6.88 0.57
C ALA A 103 -3.06 -7.81 0.09
N VAL A 104 -2.75 -8.77 -0.79
CA VAL A 104 -3.72 -9.77 -1.28
C VAL A 104 -4.38 -10.51 -0.12
N LYS A 105 -3.60 -11.03 0.84
CA LYS A 105 -4.13 -11.69 2.04
C LYS A 105 -4.99 -10.79 2.94
N THR A 106 -4.87 -9.47 2.80
CA THR A 106 -5.56 -8.50 3.65
C THR A 106 -6.86 -8.00 3.03
N SER A 107 -6.93 -7.85 1.70
CA SER A 107 -8.06 -7.21 1.00
C SER A 107 -8.85 -8.12 0.08
N GLU A 108 -8.33 -9.29 -0.30
CA GLU A 108 -9.02 -10.23 -1.20
C GLU A 108 -9.64 -11.41 -0.42
N GLU A 109 -10.60 -12.09 -1.03
CA GLU A 109 -11.22 -13.29 -0.46
C GLU A 109 -10.19 -14.43 -0.32
N GLU A 110 -10.27 -15.23 0.74
CA GLU A 110 -9.28 -16.27 1.05
C GLU A 110 -9.07 -17.27 -0.11
N LYS A 111 -10.16 -17.67 -0.79
CA LYS A 111 -10.11 -18.56 -1.97
C LYS A 111 -9.40 -17.95 -3.18
N SER A 112 -9.26 -16.62 -3.23
CA SER A 112 -8.61 -15.88 -4.32
C SER A 112 -7.11 -15.67 -4.06
N VAL A 113 -6.63 -15.98 -2.85
CA VAL A 113 -5.22 -15.83 -2.48
C VAL A 113 -4.39 -16.94 -3.16
N PRO A 114 -3.46 -16.60 -4.06
CA PRO A 114 -2.64 -17.59 -4.75
C PRO A 114 -1.60 -18.20 -3.82
N LEU A 115 -1.09 -19.37 -4.19
CA LEU A 115 0.06 -19.96 -3.51
C LEU A 115 1.31 -19.09 -3.72
N ALA A 116 2.16 -19.01 -2.70
CA ALA A 116 3.42 -18.30 -2.78
C ALA A 116 4.31 -18.81 -3.93
N SER A 117 4.29 -20.12 -4.20
CA SER A 117 5.00 -20.73 -5.33
C SER A 117 4.51 -20.21 -6.68
N ASP A 118 3.20 -20.01 -6.83
CA ASP A 118 2.61 -19.51 -8.08
C ASP A 118 2.95 -18.04 -8.29
N LEU A 119 2.89 -17.23 -7.22
CA LEU A 119 3.32 -15.83 -7.27
C LEU A 119 4.77 -15.69 -7.73
N ILE A 120 5.68 -16.47 -7.14
CA ILE A 120 7.10 -16.45 -7.52
C ILE A 120 7.28 -16.85 -8.99
N ARG A 121 6.60 -17.92 -9.43
CA ARG A 121 6.67 -18.40 -10.80
C ARG A 121 6.14 -17.37 -11.80
N ILE A 122 4.96 -16.80 -11.53
CA ILE A 122 4.28 -15.84 -12.43
C ILE A 122 5.06 -14.53 -12.51
N SER A 123 5.60 -14.06 -11.38
CA SER A 123 6.45 -12.85 -11.34
C SER A 123 7.88 -13.08 -11.86
N GLN A 124 8.22 -14.29 -12.31
CA GLN A 124 9.54 -14.66 -12.86
C GLN A 124 10.71 -14.33 -11.91
N ASN A 125 10.44 -14.38 -10.62
CA ASN A 125 11.40 -14.02 -9.59
C ASN A 125 12.31 -15.19 -9.23
N ARG A 126 13.57 -14.89 -8.92
CA ARG A 126 14.62 -15.88 -8.63
C ARG A 126 14.90 -16.03 -7.14
N PHE A 127 13.87 -16.23 -6.34
CA PHE A 127 13.99 -16.53 -4.91
C PHE A 127 13.01 -17.64 -4.51
N THR A 128 13.28 -18.30 -3.39
CA THR A 128 12.47 -19.44 -2.94
C THR A 128 11.25 -19.01 -2.15
N VAL A 129 10.29 -19.93 -1.97
CA VAL A 129 9.16 -19.72 -1.04
C VAL A 129 9.67 -19.43 0.37
N HIS A 130 10.75 -20.10 0.80
CA HIS A 130 11.35 -19.84 2.11
C HIS A 130 11.87 -18.41 2.24
N ASP A 131 12.53 -17.87 1.21
CA ASP A 131 12.98 -16.47 1.19
C ASP A 131 11.80 -15.50 1.29
N MET A 132 10.71 -15.79 0.56
CA MET A 132 9.49 -15.00 0.59
C MET A 132 8.84 -15.02 1.99
N MET A 133 8.69 -16.19 2.62
CA MET A 133 8.13 -16.29 3.98
C MET A 133 8.98 -15.56 5.02
N ARG A 134 10.30 -15.66 4.89
CA ARG A 134 11.24 -14.92 5.76
C ARG A 134 11.09 -13.41 5.57
N MET A 135 11.02 -12.95 4.33
CA MET A 135 10.89 -11.53 4.02
C MET A 135 9.52 -10.98 4.45
N GLU A 136 8.45 -11.73 4.27
CA GLU A 136 7.12 -11.40 4.78
C GLU A 136 7.16 -11.15 6.30
N LYS A 137 7.76 -12.07 7.06
CA LYS A 137 7.92 -11.91 8.51
C LYS A 137 8.69 -10.63 8.86
N ILE A 138 9.80 -10.35 8.16
CA ILE A 138 10.60 -9.13 8.37
C ILE A 138 9.77 -7.87 8.10
N ILE A 139 8.97 -7.85 7.02
CA ILE A 139 8.10 -6.71 6.69
C ILE A 139 7.07 -6.50 7.80
N LEU A 140 6.38 -7.57 8.22
CA LEU A 140 5.37 -7.49 9.28
C LEU A 140 5.97 -6.99 10.61
N GLU A 141 7.14 -7.48 11.00
CA GLU A 141 7.85 -7.02 12.19
C GLU A 141 8.26 -5.54 12.09
N LYS A 142 8.85 -5.12 10.96
CA LYS A 142 9.29 -3.74 10.75
C LYS A 142 8.14 -2.75 10.65
N LEU A 143 6.97 -3.21 10.22
CA LEU A 143 5.74 -2.41 10.15
C LEU A 143 4.84 -2.60 11.38
N TYR A 144 5.30 -3.28 12.43
CA TYR A 144 4.56 -3.52 13.67
C TYR A 144 3.18 -4.14 13.44
N TRP A 145 3.08 -5.04 12.46
CA TRP A 145 1.84 -5.70 12.04
C TRP A 145 0.71 -4.74 11.61
N LYS A 146 1.04 -3.46 11.38
CA LYS A 146 0.08 -2.44 10.92
C LYS A 146 -0.10 -2.56 9.41
N VAL A 147 -0.92 -3.52 8.98
CA VAL A 147 -1.17 -3.79 7.55
C VAL A 147 -2.44 -3.13 7.00
N LYS A 148 -3.45 -2.84 7.82
CA LYS A 148 -4.71 -2.22 7.35
C LYS A 148 -4.63 -0.69 7.31
N ALA A 149 -3.92 -0.16 6.30
CA ALA A 149 -3.75 1.28 6.11
C ALA A 149 -4.97 1.92 5.41
N PRO A 150 -5.49 3.07 5.87
CA PRO A 150 -6.37 3.89 5.06
C PRO A 150 -5.52 4.53 3.94
N THR A 151 -5.74 4.09 2.71
CA THR A 151 -4.99 4.57 1.54
C THR A 151 -5.69 5.78 0.92
N ALA A 152 -4.99 6.51 0.04
CA ALA A 152 -5.60 7.60 -0.73
C ALA A 152 -6.88 7.17 -1.47
N LEU A 153 -6.93 5.92 -1.96
CA LEU A 153 -8.13 5.36 -2.60
C LEU A 153 -9.30 5.25 -1.62
N HIS A 154 -9.04 4.92 -0.35
CA HIS A 154 -10.07 4.87 0.68
C HIS A 154 -10.70 6.25 0.92
N PHE A 155 -9.88 7.29 1.02
CA PHE A 155 -10.36 8.67 1.10
C PHE A 155 -11.14 9.08 -0.14
N LEU A 156 -10.66 8.76 -1.34
CA LEU A 156 -11.38 9.07 -2.58
C LEU A 156 -12.77 8.43 -2.61
N ARG A 157 -12.88 7.13 -2.24
CA ARG A 157 -14.15 6.42 -2.14
C ARG A 157 -15.06 7.04 -1.07
N PHE A 158 -14.49 7.41 0.07
CA PHE A 158 -15.21 8.08 1.14
C PHE A 158 -15.83 9.40 0.67
N PHE A 159 -15.03 10.31 0.08
CA PHE A 159 -15.55 11.57 -0.47
C PHE A 159 -16.58 11.35 -1.58
N HIS A 160 -16.32 10.41 -2.50
CA HIS A 160 -17.26 10.09 -3.58
C HIS A 160 -18.62 9.63 -3.05
N SER A 161 -18.61 8.73 -2.04
CA SER A 161 -19.86 8.23 -1.43
C SER A 161 -20.70 9.34 -0.80
N GLN A 162 -20.03 10.36 -0.26
CA GLN A 162 -20.69 11.48 0.40
C GLN A 162 -21.29 12.45 -0.60
N ILE A 163 -20.59 12.70 -1.71
CA ILE A 163 -21.11 13.48 -2.82
C ILE A 163 -22.35 12.79 -3.42
N GLN A 164 -22.29 11.47 -3.64
CA GLN A 164 -23.43 10.72 -4.17
C GLN A 164 -24.65 10.80 -3.26
N GLN A 165 -24.47 10.65 -1.95
CA GLN A 165 -25.55 10.77 -0.97
C GLN A 165 -26.20 12.15 -0.95
N GLN A 166 -25.43 13.21 -1.21
CA GLN A 166 -25.97 14.57 -1.32
C GLN A 166 -26.78 14.74 -2.60
N MET A 167 -26.30 14.22 -3.73
CA MET A 167 -27.02 14.27 -5.00
C MET A 167 -28.33 13.47 -4.96
N ASP A 168 -28.36 12.32 -4.29
CA ASP A 168 -29.56 11.49 -4.18
C ASP A 168 -30.61 12.08 -3.21
N ALA A 169 -30.23 13.07 -2.41
CA ALA A 169 -31.10 13.74 -1.43
C ALA A 169 -31.74 15.04 -1.97
N GLU A 170 -31.35 15.49 -3.16
CA GLU A 170 -31.92 16.62 -3.91
C GLU A 170 -32.98 16.15 -4.91
#